data_AF-A0A7Y6UIW3-F1
#
_entry.id   AF-A0A7Y6UIW3-F1
#
_cell.length_a   1.000
_cell.length_b   1.000
_cell.length_c   1.000
_cell.angle_alpha   90.00
_cell.angle_beta   90.00
_cell.angle_gamma   90.00
#
_symmetry.space_group_name_H-M   'P 1'
#
loop_
_entity.id
_entity.type
_entity.pdbx_description
1 polymer ?
#
loop_
_entity_poly.entity_id
_entity_poly.type
_entity_poly.pdbx_seq_one_letter_code
_entity_poly.pdbx_strand_id
1 'polypeptide(L)'
;MRAVLAVLALASLGGCVELGVVTDGSSISYGKPSRGRLIDGVKLPDNGPGFTTRDVWSKRGNRYGTNELVHMLKGVAKRLRGKAKDTRLVVADLSANNGGEAHLFHRSHQSGRDVDLLYYMRDAQGNPFEADAMRVFDRSGRAKDGSGISVDIPRTWALVKELLTADEAYVQYIFMYQPIADKVIDYARSKHEDAVVIARAVRACKQPGDSAPHNDHMHVRIYCPVEDRQFGCVDIGPLELLAEREAEAQQIVAAIAQSLPPDAVDGDPLTETQPAQSAADVWAATPPQPPVELSTEAPSLTLAPPAESTLAPTVSAPAPSAATSAAASAGTLGSFNSLFRARPDRIDLRSWR
;
A
#
# COMPACT_ATOMS: atom_id res chain seq x y z
N MET A 1 -65.81 -33.04 9.96
CA MET A 1 -64.48 -32.95 10.60
C MET A 1 -63.56 -32.13 9.72
N ARG A 2 -62.72 -31.31 10.35
CA ARG A 2 -61.97 -30.18 9.78
C ARG A 2 -60.91 -30.60 8.75
N ALA A 3 -60.65 -29.68 7.82
CA ALA A 3 -59.66 -29.69 6.76
C ALA A 3 -58.21 -29.91 7.24
N VAL A 4 -57.36 -30.49 6.39
CA VAL A 4 -55.95 -30.10 6.26
C VAL A 4 -55.53 -30.19 4.79
N LEU A 5 -55.57 -29.04 4.13
CA LEU A 5 -54.71 -28.67 3.01
C LEU A 5 -53.33 -28.30 3.61
N ALA A 6 -52.23 -28.69 2.96
CA ALA A 6 -51.14 -27.79 2.55
C ALA A 6 -49.77 -28.51 2.43
N VAL A 7 -49.26 -28.51 1.19
CA VAL A 7 -47.92 -28.04 0.81
C VAL A 7 -46.73 -28.63 1.59
N LEU A 8 -46.04 -29.60 0.96
CA LEU A 8 -44.60 -29.81 1.13
C LEU A 8 -43.90 -29.43 -0.18
N ALA A 9 -43.89 -28.13 -0.47
CA ALA A 9 -42.88 -27.54 -1.31
C ALA A 9 -41.65 -27.33 -0.42
N LEU A 10 -40.79 -28.35 -0.32
CA LEU A 10 -39.52 -28.22 0.35
C LEU A 10 -38.65 -27.29 -0.52
N ALA A 11 -38.49 -26.07 -0.04
CA ALA A 11 -37.68 -25.04 -0.64
C ALA A 11 -36.25 -25.57 -0.86
N SER A 12 -35.85 -25.58 -2.13
CA SER A 12 -34.46 -25.52 -2.55
C SER A 12 -33.87 -24.20 -2.06
N LEU A 13 -33.47 -24.16 -0.78
CA LEU A 13 -32.54 -23.16 -0.29
C LEU A 13 -31.19 -23.49 -0.91
N GLY A 14 -30.90 -22.82 -2.03
CA GLY A 14 -29.54 -22.65 -2.53
C GLY A 14 -28.73 -21.89 -1.50
N GLY A 15 -28.29 -22.59 -0.45
CA GLY A 15 -27.13 -22.17 0.30
C GLY A 15 -25.94 -22.33 -0.63
N CYS A 16 -25.42 -21.22 -1.13
CA CYS A 16 -24.04 -21.21 -1.61
C CYS A 16 -23.21 -21.75 -0.43
N VAL A 17 -22.67 -22.95 -0.58
CA VAL A 17 -21.70 -23.51 0.36
C VAL A 17 -20.43 -22.68 0.18
N GLU A 18 -20.44 -21.51 0.81
CA GLU A 18 -19.31 -20.61 0.93
C GLU A 18 -18.35 -21.25 1.94
N LEU A 19 -17.55 -22.20 1.45
CA LEU A 19 -16.45 -22.86 2.15
C LEU A 19 -16.73 -23.37 3.59
N GLY A 20 -17.97 -23.56 4.03
CA GLY A 20 -18.28 -24.19 5.32
C GLY A 20 -17.61 -23.55 6.55
N VAL A 21 -17.11 -22.32 6.46
CA VAL A 21 -16.54 -21.60 7.59
C VAL A 21 -17.64 -20.71 8.16
N VAL A 22 -18.14 -21.06 9.35
CA VAL A 22 -18.97 -20.14 10.13
C VAL A 22 -18.01 -19.15 10.79
N THR A 23 -17.99 -17.92 10.30
CA THR A 23 -17.16 -16.82 10.82
C THR A 23 -18.03 -15.84 11.60
N ASP A 24 -17.40 -14.94 12.36
CA ASP A 24 -18.07 -13.79 13.00
C ASP A 24 -18.25 -12.60 12.04
N GLY A 25 -18.00 -12.80 10.74
CA GLY A 25 -18.02 -11.76 9.71
C GLY A 25 -16.71 -10.97 9.58
N SER A 26 -15.66 -11.34 10.31
CA SER A 26 -14.30 -10.86 10.06
C SER A 26 -13.70 -11.50 8.79
N SER A 27 -12.79 -10.77 8.14
CA SER A 27 -12.09 -11.27 6.96
C SER A 27 -11.18 -12.44 7.32
N ILE A 28 -11.03 -13.42 6.42
CA ILE A 28 -10.08 -14.53 6.58
C ILE A 28 -9.08 -14.58 5.43
N SER A 29 -7.79 -14.56 5.78
CA SER A 29 -6.69 -14.96 4.91
C SER A 29 -6.49 -16.47 4.96
N TYR A 30 -6.73 -17.16 3.85
CA TYR A 30 -6.48 -18.59 3.72
C TYR A 30 -5.23 -18.88 2.88
N GLY A 31 -4.40 -19.81 3.36
CA GLY A 31 -3.25 -20.32 2.63
C GLY A 31 -2.07 -19.34 2.56
N LYS A 32 -1.24 -19.54 1.53
CA LYS A 32 -0.05 -18.73 1.27
C LYS A 32 -0.41 -17.44 0.52
N PRO A 33 0.45 -16.40 0.55
CA PRO A 33 0.24 -15.18 -0.24
C PRO A 33 0.10 -15.45 -1.75
N SER A 34 0.76 -16.51 -2.23
CA SER A 34 0.52 -17.15 -3.52
C SER A 34 -0.23 -18.47 -3.31
N ARG A 35 -1.25 -18.75 -4.13
CA ARG A 35 -2.20 -19.87 -3.93
C ARG A 35 -3.00 -19.74 -2.63
N GLY A 36 -3.51 -18.54 -2.41
CA GLY A 36 -4.36 -18.21 -1.26
C GLY A 36 -5.79 -17.89 -1.64
N ARG A 37 -6.59 -17.56 -0.65
CA ARG A 37 -7.92 -16.94 -0.79
C ARG A 37 -8.10 -15.87 0.26
N LEU A 38 -8.93 -14.88 -0.07
CA LEU A 38 -9.47 -13.93 0.88
C LEU A 38 -10.97 -14.22 0.98
N ILE A 39 -11.46 -14.40 2.20
CA ILE A 39 -12.88 -14.58 2.51
C ILE A 39 -13.32 -13.32 3.27
N ASP A 40 -14.50 -12.80 2.97
CA ASP A 40 -15.05 -11.59 3.62
C ASP A 40 -14.08 -10.40 3.64
N GLY A 41 -13.35 -10.22 2.54
CA GLY A 41 -12.32 -9.18 2.40
C GLY A 41 -12.87 -7.77 2.59
N VAL A 42 -12.11 -6.93 3.28
CA VAL A 42 -12.46 -5.52 3.49
C VAL A 42 -11.92 -4.68 2.34
N LYS A 43 -12.80 -3.87 1.74
CA LYS A 43 -12.40 -2.91 0.70
C LYS A 43 -11.70 -1.70 1.33
N LEU A 44 -10.49 -1.38 0.87
CA LEU A 44 -9.85 -0.11 1.14
C LEU A 44 -10.49 0.98 0.25
N PRO A 45 -11.06 2.06 0.80
CA PRO A 45 -11.55 3.18 0.01
C PRO A 45 -10.44 3.77 -0.88
N ASP A 46 -10.78 4.37 -2.02
CA ASP A 46 -9.74 4.91 -2.91
C ASP A 46 -9.05 6.15 -2.33
N ASN A 47 -9.69 6.84 -1.39
CA ASN A 47 -9.16 8.02 -0.71
C ASN A 47 -9.42 7.94 0.79
N GLY A 48 -8.49 8.47 1.58
CA GLY A 48 -8.68 8.65 3.01
C GLY A 48 -7.62 9.56 3.64
N PRO A 49 -7.65 9.74 4.97
CA PRO A 49 -6.71 10.61 5.66
C PRO A 49 -5.25 10.16 5.43
N GLY A 50 -4.52 10.92 4.62
CA GLY A 50 -3.09 10.68 4.35
C GLY A 50 -2.78 9.68 3.23
N PHE A 51 -3.78 9.14 2.53
CA PHE A 51 -3.55 8.24 1.38
C PHE A 51 -4.53 8.48 0.23
N THR A 52 -4.14 8.00 -0.95
CA THR A 52 -4.92 8.06 -2.19
C THR A 52 -4.59 6.88 -3.08
N THR A 53 -5.51 6.56 -3.99
CA THR A 53 -5.34 5.57 -5.06
C THR A 53 -5.55 6.28 -6.38
N ARG A 54 -4.69 6.05 -7.37
CA ARG A 54 -4.87 6.60 -8.71
C ARG A 54 -5.86 5.76 -9.50
N ASP A 55 -6.54 6.39 -10.47
CA ASP A 55 -7.50 5.77 -11.39
C ASP A 55 -7.01 4.46 -12.01
N VAL A 56 -5.73 4.38 -12.35
CA VAL A 56 -5.15 3.20 -13.02
C VAL A 56 -5.16 1.94 -12.15
N TRP A 57 -5.18 2.09 -10.81
CA TRP A 57 -5.25 0.97 -9.86
C TRP A 57 -6.66 0.78 -9.29
N SER A 58 -7.40 1.86 -9.02
CA SER A 58 -8.79 1.75 -8.52
C SER A 58 -9.69 0.98 -9.49
N LYS A 59 -9.49 1.17 -10.80
CA LYS A 59 -10.24 0.47 -11.87
C LYS A 59 -9.90 -1.01 -12.02
N ARG A 60 -8.83 -1.53 -11.40
CA ARG A 60 -8.47 -2.96 -11.47
C ARG A 60 -9.31 -3.84 -10.56
N GLY A 61 -10.00 -3.26 -9.57
CA GLY A 61 -10.78 -4.01 -8.58
C GLY A 61 -9.93 -4.70 -7.49
N ASN A 62 -8.61 -4.53 -7.52
CA ASN A 62 -7.67 -5.09 -6.55
C ASN A 62 -7.55 -4.20 -5.31
N ARG A 63 -8.65 -4.02 -4.59
CA ARG A 63 -8.76 -3.05 -3.49
C ARG A 63 -9.15 -3.69 -2.16
N TYR A 64 -8.94 -4.98 -2.00
CA TYR A 64 -9.40 -5.76 -0.85
C TYR A 64 -8.24 -6.38 -0.09
N GLY A 65 -8.36 -6.42 1.23
CA GLY A 65 -7.40 -7.03 2.14
C GLY A 65 -8.08 -7.57 3.38
N THR A 66 -7.29 -8.13 4.30
CA THR A 66 -7.82 -8.45 5.63
C THR A 66 -8.13 -7.18 6.42
N ASN A 67 -8.93 -7.30 7.48
CA ASN A 67 -9.21 -6.23 8.42
C ASN A 67 -7.90 -5.57 8.93
N GLU A 68 -6.92 -6.38 9.31
CA GLU A 68 -5.62 -5.94 9.84
C GLU A 68 -4.84 -5.14 8.81
N LEU A 69 -4.75 -5.63 7.56
CA LEU A 69 -4.04 -4.90 6.50
C LEU A 69 -4.69 -3.54 6.23
N VAL A 70 -6.02 -3.51 6.08
CA VAL A 70 -6.74 -2.28 5.79
C VAL A 70 -6.66 -1.29 6.95
N HIS A 71 -6.75 -1.77 8.19
CA HIS A 71 -6.58 -0.94 9.39
C HIS A 71 -5.16 -0.40 9.52
N MET A 72 -4.13 -1.22 9.30
CA MET A 72 -2.73 -0.79 9.27
C MET A 72 -2.52 0.30 8.23
N LEU A 73 -3.01 0.12 7.00
CA LEU A 73 -2.87 1.11 5.94
C LEU A 73 -3.50 2.46 6.30
N LYS A 74 -4.72 2.45 6.85
CA LYS A 74 -5.41 3.67 7.30
C LYS A 74 -4.68 4.34 8.46
N GLY A 75 -4.20 3.56 9.43
CA GLY A 75 -3.47 4.04 10.60
C GLY A 75 -2.13 4.67 10.22
N VAL A 76 -1.31 3.94 9.47
CA VAL A 76 0.00 4.39 8.96
C VAL A 76 -0.15 5.65 8.11
N ALA A 77 -1.08 5.69 7.17
CA ALA A 77 -1.33 6.87 6.33
C ALA A 77 -1.73 8.10 7.17
N LYS A 78 -2.62 7.91 8.15
CA LYS A 78 -3.05 8.98 9.06
C LYS A 78 -1.88 9.53 9.89
N ARG A 79 -1.01 8.66 10.41
CA ARG A 79 0.21 9.07 11.16
C ARG A 79 1.21 9.80 10.26
N LEU A 80 1.39 9.32 9.03
CA LEU A 80 2.30 9.95 8.06
C LEU A 80 1.84 11.31 7.58
N ARG A 81 0.54 11.63 7.57
CA ARG A 81 0.04 12.96 7.21
C ARG A 81 0.68 14.09 8.03
N GLY A 82 1.04 13.83 9.30
CA GLY A 82 1.75 14.81 10.13
C GLY A 82 3.21 15.01 9.72
N LYS A 83 3.85 13.99 9.12
CA LYS A 83 5.28 13.92 8.75
C LYS A 83 5.53 14.26 7.28
N ALA A 84 4.57 13.99 6.41
CA ALA A 84 4.60 14.22 4.96
C ALA A 84 3.45 15.16 4.55
N LYS A 85 3.42 16.37 5.12
CA LYS A 85 2.27 17.30 5.04
C LYS A 85 1.78 17.60 3.62
N ASP A 86 2.67 17.57 2.65
CA ASP A 86 2.41 18.05 1.28
C ASP A 86 2.10 16.91 0.29
N THR A 87 2.13 15.65 0.75
CA THR A 87 1.98 14.48 -0.12
C THR A 87 1.25 13.36 0.59
N ARG A 88 0.22 12.78 -0.02
CA ARG A 88 -0.39 11.53 0.46
C ARG A 88 0.40 10.31 0.02
N LEU A 89 0.30 9.24 0.81
CA LEU A 89 0.74 7.91 0.41
C LEU A 89 -0.12 7.42 -0.76
N VAL A 90 0.53 7.02 -1.86
CA VAL A 90 -0.18 6.46 -3.01
C VAL A 90 -0.18 4.93 -2.88
N VAL A 91 -1.39 4.37 -2.77
CA VAL A 91 -1.65 2.93 -2.66
C VAL A 91 -2.08 2.42 -4.03
N ALA A 92 -1.47 1.33 -4.49
CA ALA A 92 -1.73 0.71 -5.78
C ALA A 92 -2.63 -0.53 -5.64
N ASP A 93 -2.13 -1.74 -5.87
CA ASP A 93 -2.95 -2.95 -5.81
C ASP A 93 -2.86 -3.62 -4.43
N LEU A 94 -3.99 -4.12 -3.94
CA LEU A 94 -4.11 -5.12 -2.88
C LEU A 94 -4.56 -6.44 -3.53
N SER A 95 -5.34 -7.26 -2.83
CA SER A 95 -6.01 -8.43 -3.41
C SER A 95 -7.32 -8.03 -4.09
N ALA A 96 -7.83 -8.89 -4.95
CA ALA A 96 -9.22 -8.84 -5.36
C ALA A 96 -10.16 -9.25 -4.21
N ASN A 97 -11.47 -9.04 -4.38
CA ASN A 97 -12.48 -9.29 -3.33
C ASN A 97 -12.36 -10.66 -2.66
N ASN A 98 -12.16 -11.71 -3.46
CA ASN A 98 -12.04 -13.08 -2.96
C ASN A 98 -10.58 -13.61 -3.02
N GLY A 99 -9.62 -12.70 -3.28
CA GLY A 99 -8.23 -13.04 -3.54
C GLY A 99 -8.08 -14.04 -4.70
N GLY A 100 -7.18 -15.01 -4.53
CA GLY A 100 -6.94 -16.06 -5.51
C GLY A 100 -6.17 -15.66 -6.77
N GLU A 101 -5.83 -16.68 -7.57
CA GLU A 101 -4.96 -16.57 -8.75
C GLU A 101 -5.65 -15.99 -10.00
N ALA A 102 -6.99 -15.87 -9.97
CA ALA A 102 -7.77 -15.42 -11.13
C ALA A 102 -7.51 -13.96 -11.56
N HIS A 103 -6.62 -13.25 -10.87
CA HIS A 103 -6.33 -11.84 -11.11
C HIS A 103 -4.93 -11.67 -11.72
N LEU A 104 -4.91 -11.26 -12.99
CA LEU A 104 -3.77 -11.32 -13.92
C LEU A 104 -2.56 -10.42 -13.57
N PHE A 105 -2.63 -9.62 -12.50
CA PHE A 105 -1.64 -8.58 -12.24
C PHE A 105 -0.47 -9.07 -11.36
N HIS A 106 -0.70 -10.05 -10.48
CA HIS A 106 0.25 -10.41 -9.43
C HIS A 106 0.34 -11.92 -9.22
N ARG A 107 1.56 -12.42 -8.97
CA ARG A 107 1.77 -13.83 -8.55
C ARG A 107 1.39 -14.07 -7.08
N SER A 108 1.39 -13.01 -6.27
CA SER A 108 0.87 -13.02 -4.89
C SER A 108 -0.39 -12.13 -4.81
N HIS A 109 -0.70 -11.48 -3.69
CA HIS A 109 -1.97 -10.75 -3.50
C HIS A 109 -3.20 -11.65 -3.57
N GLN A 110 -3.05 -12.91 -3.18
CA GLN A 110 -4.14 -13.88 -3.26
C GLN A 110 -4.86 -14.09 -1.93
N SER A 111 -4.27 -13.66 -0.81
CA SER A 111 -4.80 -13.93 0.53
C SER A 111 -5.13 -12.68 1.34
N GLY A 112 -5.23 -11.50 0.72
CA GLY A 112 -5.57 -10.26 1.43
C GLY A 112 -4.46 -9.67 2.30
N ARG A 113 -3.22 -10.17 2.22
CA ARG A 113 -2.10 -9.78 3.09
C ARG A 113 -1.01 -8.95 2.40
N ASP A 114 -1.19 -8.66 1.12
CA ASP A 114 -0.21 -7.92 0.30
C ASP A 114 -0.77 -6.58 -0.16
N VAL A 115 0.10 -5.57 -0.27
CA VAL A 115 -0.22 -4.24 -0.81
C VAL A 115 0.98 -3.61 -1.50
N ASP A 116 0.74 -3.03 -2.68
CA ASP A 116 1.70 -2.18 -3.37
C ASP A 116 1.59 -0.73 -2.93
N LEU A 117 2.69 -0.18 -2.41
CA LEU A 117 2.82 1.20 -1.98
C LEU A 117 3.88 1.89 -2.83
N LEU A 118 3.53 3.04 -3.43
CA LEU A 118 4.53 3.79 -4.18
C LEU A 118 5.54 4.44 -3.23
N TYR A 119 6.77 4.55 -3.69
CA TYR A 119 7.77 5.37 -3.02
C TYR A 119 7.28 6.83 -2.91
N TYR A 120 7.69 7.53 -1.86
CA TYR A 120 7.64 8.99 -1.90
C TYR A 120 8.66 9.48 -2.92
N MET A 121 8.31 10.52 -3.68
CA MET A 121 9.11 11.00 -4.81
C MET A 121 9.36 12.50 -4.73
N ARG A 122 10.43 12.94 -5.38
CA ARG A 122 10.77 14.34 -5.62
C ARG A 122 10.85 14.62 -7.11
N ASP A 123 10.35 15.77 -7.52
CA ASP A 123 10.46 16.26 -8.89
C ASP A 123 11.92 16.61 -9.27
N ALA A 124 12.13 17.08 -10.50
CA ALA A 124 13.46 17.47 -10.98
C ALA A 124 14.08 18.65 -10.20
N GLN A 125 13.24 19.46 -9.54
CA GLN A 125 13.62 20.59 -8.71
C GLN A 125 13.87 20.18 -7.24
N GLY A 126 13.58 18.93 -6.88
CA GLY A 126 13.74 18.39 -5.54
C GLY A 126 12.51 18.57 -4.62
N ASN A 127 11.40 19.10 -5.13
CA ASN A 127 10.17 19.25 -4.35
C ASN A 127 9.44 17.92 -4.23
N PRO A 128 8.89 17.59 -3.04
CA PRO A 128 8.08 16.40 -2.87
C PRO A 128 6.78 16.51 -3.67
N PHE A 129 6.32 15.42 -4.27
CA PHE A 129 5.02 15.35 -4.93
C PHE A 129 4.37 13.98 -4.74
N GLU A 130 3.04 13.92 -4.91
CA GLU A 130 2.31 12.65 -4.88
C GLU A 130 2.68 11.82 -6.10
N ALA A 131 3.16 10.60 -5.87
CA ALA A 131 3.58 9.71 -6.95
C ALA A 131 2.48 9.52 -7.99
N ASP A 132 2.83 9.71 -9.26
CA ASP A 132 1.89 9.72 -10.40
C ASP A 132 1.81 8.35 -11.08
N ALA A 133 2.89 7.57 -11.01
CA ALA A 133 3.02 6.26 -11.61
C ALA A 133 4.05 5.39 -10.85
N MET A 134 4.03 4.09 -11.11
CA MET A 134 5.14 3.18 -10.79
C MET A 134 6.30 3.47 -11.74
N ARG A 135 7.22 4.35 -11.31
CA ARG A 135 8.37 4.79 -12.09
C ARG A 135 9.57 3.91 -11.79
N VAL A 136 10.25 3.42 -12.83
CA VAL A 136 11.44 2.56 -12.67
C VAL A 136 12.65 3.41 -12.28
N PHE A 137 13.21 3.14 -11.10
CA PHE A 137 14.38 3.80 -10.55
C PHE A 137 15.67 3.00 -10.78
N ASP A 138 16.78 3.71 -10.96
CA ASP A 138 18.13 3.14 -10.97
C ASP A 138 18.71 2.99 -9.56
N ARG A 139 19.96 2.49 -9.46
CA ARG A 139 20.66 2.32 -8.18
C ARG A 139 20.93 3.61 -7.41
N SER A 140 20.87 4.77 -8.07
CA SER A 140 21.01 6.07 -7.43
C SER A 140 19.69 6.58 -6.86
N GLY A 141 18.57 5.91 -7.15
CA GLY A 141 17.22 6.33 -6.79
C GLY A 141 16.65 7.36 -7.77
N ARG A 142 17.19 7.46 -8.99
CA ARG A 142 16.69 8.36 -10.04
C ARG A 142 15.87 7.61 -11.07
N ALA A 143 14.79 8.22 -11.53
CA ALA A 143 13.92 7.64 -12.54
C ALA A 143 14.68 7.47 -13.87
N LYS A 144 14.53 6.30 -14.50
CA LYS A 144 15.24 5.93 -15.73
C LYS A 144 14.67 6.58 -17.00
N ASP A 145 13.54 7.28 -16.89
CA ASP A 145 12.82 7.89 -18.01
C ASP A 145 13.31 9.31 -18.36
N GLY A 146 14.35 9.81 -17.70
CA GLY A 146 14.91 11.13 -17.95
C GLY A 146 14.11 12.28 -17.35
N SER A 147 13.04 12.02 -16.59
CA SER A 147 12.19 13.04 -15.96
C SER A 147 12.91 13.88 -14.89
N GLY A 148 14.07 13.42 -14.41
CA GLY A 148 14.77 14.05 -13.29
C GLY A 148 14.18 13.70 -11.91
N ILE A 149 13.09 12.94 -11.86
CA ILE A 149 12.44 12.49 -10.63
C ILE A 149 13.36 11.55 -9.85
N SER A 150 13.30 11.65 -8.52
CA SER A 150 14.05 10.76 -7.62
C SER A 150 13.20 10.29 -6.44
N VAL A 151 13.61 9.19 -5.80
CA VAL A 151 12.99 8.71 -4.56
C VAL A 151 13.29 9.68 -3.41
N ASP A 152 12.25 10.08 -2.67
CA ASP A 152 12.38 10.83 -1.42
C ASP A 152 12.77 9.87 -0.28
N ILE A 153 14.08 9.65 -0.12
CA ILE A 153 14.63 8.73 0.87
C ILE A 153 14.14 9.04 2.31
N PRO A 154 14.17 10.31 2.80
CA PRO A 154 13.62 10.64 4.11
C PRO A 154 12.17 10.24 4.35
N ARG A 155 11.26 10.55 3.41
CA ARG A 155 9.82 10.23 3.55
C ARG A 155 9.57 8.74 3.35
N THR A 156 10.33 8.09 2.48
CA THR A 156 10.27 6.63 2.29
C THR A 156 10.72 5.90 3.55
N TRP A 157 11.78 6.36 4.23
CA TRP A 157 12.15 5.84 5.56
C TRP A 157 11.03 6.03 6.58
N ALA A 158 10.41 7.21 6.64
CA ALA A 158 9.31 7.46 7.56
C ALA A 158 8.17 6.44 7.36
N LEU A 159 7.85 6.08 6.12
CA LEU A 159 6.88 5.04 5.80
C LEU A 159 7.33 3.64 6.23
N VAL A 160 8.57 3.25 5.91
CA VAL A 160 9.13 1.96 6.35
C VAL A 160 9.09 1.84 7.88
N LYS A 161 9.47 2.88 8.60
CA LYS A 161 9.40 2.92 10.06
C LYS A 161 7.97 2.74 10.56
N GLU A 162 7.02 3.52 10.05
CA GLU A 162 5.61 3.43 10.47
C GLU A 162 4.97 2.07 10.18
N LEU A 163 5.34 1.42 9.08
CA LEU A 163 4.91 0.07 8.75
C LEU A 163 5.48 -0.96 9.75
N LEU A 164 6.78 -0.88 10.03
CA LEU A 164 7.46 -1.84 10.91
C LEU A 164 7.09 -1.70 12.39
N THR A 165 6.58 -0.54 12.80
CA THR A 165 6.12 -0.27 14.17
C THR A 165 4.61 -0.18 14.27
N ALA A 166 3.86 -0.55 13.22
CA ALA A 166 2.41 -0.63 13.30
C ALA A 166 1.98 -1.70 14.30
N ASP A 167 0.92 -1.42 15.07
CA ASP A 167 0.31 -2.36 16.01
C ASP A 167 -0.87 -3.08 15.36
N GLU A 168 -1.44 -2.48 14.31
CA GLU A 168 -2.60 -3.01 13.61
C GLU A 168 -2.33 -4.31 12.86
N ALA A 169 -1.10 -4.48 12.36
CA ALA A 169 -0.63 -5.70 11.70
C ALA A 169 0.89 -5.78 11.74
N TYR A 170 1.45 -6.99 11.78
CA TYR A 170 2.90 -7.18 11.76
C TYR A 170 3.39 -7.41 10.33
N VAL A 171 4.35 -6.60 9.90
CA VAL A 171 4.95 -6.70 8.56
C VAL A 171 5.96 -7.85 8.51
N GLN A 172 5.76 -8.75 7.56
CA GLN A 172 6.66 -9.85 7.24
C GLN A 172 7.76 -9.42 6.26
N TYR A 173 7.37 -8.75 5.18
CA TYR A 173 8.29 -8.27 4.15
C TYR A 173 7.90 -6.89 3.64
N ILE A 174 8.91 -6.13 3.25
CA ILE A 174 8.81 -4.97 2.38
C ILE A 174 9.69 -5.29 1.16
N PHE A 175 9.09 -5.89 0.14
CA PHE A 175 9.78 -6.23 -1.09
C PHE A 175 10.08 -4.96 -1.88
N MET A 176 11.36 -4.66 -2.06
CA MET A 176 11.83 -3.43 -2.69
C MET A 176 13.23 -3.59 -3.27
N TYR A 177 13.61 -2.71 -4.19
CA TYR A 177 14.91 -2.77 -4.85
C TYR A 177 16.07 -2.57 -3.87
N GLN A 178 17.03 -3.51 -3.85
CA GLN A 178 18.08 -3.54 -2.83
C GLN A 178 18.86 -2.21 -2.73
N PRO A 179 19.29 -1.56 -3.83
CA PRO A 179 19.97 -0.26 -3.74
C PRO A 179 19.14 0.87 -3.12
N ILE A 180 17.80 0.81 -3.23
CA ILE A 180 16.91 1.79 -2.57
C ILE A 180 16.76 1.42 -1.09
N ALA A 181 16.63 0.12 -0.77
CA ALA A 181 16.59 -0.35 0.62
C ALA A 181 17.85 0.07 1.39
N ASP A 182 19.02 -0.10 0.78
CA ASP A 182 20.30 0.30 1.37
C ASP A 182 20.33 1.80 1.67
N LYS A 183 19.87 2.65 0.74
CA LYS A 183 19.78 4.10 0.95
C LYS A 183 18.83 4.49 2.07
N VAL A 184 17.68 3.82 2.16
CA VAL A 184 16.68 4.04 3.21
C VAL A 184 17.25 3.63 4.58
N ILE A 185 17.95 2.50 4.66
CA ILE A 185 18.60 2.01 5.89
C ILE A 185 19.78 2.90 6.29
N ASP A 186 20.61 3.33 5.34
CA ASP A 186 21.74 4.23 5.60
C ASP A 186 21.25 5.60 6.06
N TYR A 187 20.14 6.09 5.50
CA TYR A 187 19.47 7.28 6.02
C TYR A 187 19.05 7.10 7.48
N ALA A 188 18.39 5.98 7.83
CA ALA A 188 17.97 5.69 9.20
C ALA A 188 19.17 5.70 10.17
N ARG A 189 20.27 5.05 9.79
CA ARG A 189 21.53 5.04 10.56
C ARG A 189 22.09 6.45 10.73
N SER A 190 22.11 7.26 9.67
CA SER A 190 22.60 8.65 9.72
C SER A 190 21.77 9.56 10.63
N LYS A 191 20.52 9.17 10.92
CA LYS A 191 19.62 9.88 11.83
C LYS A 191 19.63 9.32 13.25
N HIS A 192 20.49 8.35 13.54
CA HIS A 192 20.57 7.67 14.84
C HIS A 192 19.21 7.13 15.28
N GLU A 193 18.45 6.57 14.33
CA GLU A 193 17.20 5.89 14.62
C GLU A 193 17.43 4.67 15.52
N ASP A 194 16.38 4.25 16.21
CA ASP A 194 16.41 3.11 17.12
C ASP A 194 17.01 1.87 16.43
N ALA A 195 18.03 1.29 17.07
CA ALA A 195 18.78 0.15 16.54
C ALA A 195 17.89 -1.09 16.30
N VAL A 196 16.85 -1.29 17.13
CA VAL A 196 15.87 -2.37 16.97
C VAL A 196 15.05 -2.16 15.71
N VAL A 197 14.59 -0.93 15.46
CA VAL A 197 13.82 -0.59 14.26
C VAL A 197 14.68 -0.72 13.00
N ILE A 198 15.95 -0.30 13.05
CA ILE A 198 16.89 -0.49 11.95
C ILE A 198 17.13 -1.98 11.69
N ALA A 199 17.31 -2.79 12.74
CA ALA A 199 17.50 -4.24 12.59
C ALA A 199 16.28 -4.92 11.96
N ARG A 200 15.07 -4.50 12.35
CA ARG A 200 13.82 -4.92 11.70
C ARG A 200 13.78 -4.56 10.23
N ALA A 201 14.13 -3.32 9.89
CA ALA A 201 14.17 -2.87 8.51
C ALA A 201 15.16 -3.67 7.65
N VAL A 202 16.35 -3.98 8.17
CA VAL A 202 17.36 -4.82 7.47
C VAL A 202 16.84 -6.23 7.17
N ARG A 203 15.98 -6.78 8.04
CA ARG A 203 15.40 -8.12 7.86
C ARG A 203 14.15 -8.11 6.99
N ALA A 204 13.28 -7.11 7.13
CA ALA A 204 12.02 -7.02 6.40
C ALA A 204 12.18 -6.47 4.97
N CYS A 205 13.05 -5.46 4.77
CA CYS A 205 13.30 -4.90 3.44
C CYS A 205 14.15 -5.87 2.61
N LYS A 206 13.57 -6.45 1.57
CA LYS A 206 14.21 -7.48 0.75
C LYS A 206 13.94 -7.27 -0.72
N GLN A 207 14.94 -7.49 -1.57
CA GLN A 207 14.66 -7.68 -2.98
C GLN A 207 14.20 -9.13 -3.21
N PRO A 208 13.06 -9.37 -3.88
CA PRO A 208 12.64 -10.72 -4.20
C PRO A 208 13.59 -11.36 -5.23
N GLY A 209 13.81 -12.68 -5.10
CA GLY A 209 14.71 -13.44 -5.97
C GLY A 209 14.04 -14.09 -7.18
N ASP A 210 12.71 -14.14 -7.20
CA ASP A 210 11.89 -14.90 -8.15
C ASP A 210 10.90 -14.02 -8.96
N SER A 211 11.06 -12.70 -8.87
CA SER A 211 10.24 -11.69 -9.55
C SER A 211 11.04 -10.44 -9.91
N ALA A 212 10.39 -9.43 -10.49
CA ALA A 212 11.00 -8.14 -10.78
C ALA A 212 11.56 -7.50 -9.50
N PRO A 213 12.59 -6.64 -9.58
CA PRO A 213 13.30 -6.16 -8.40
C PRO A 213 12.51 -5.15 -7.53
N HIS A 214 11.29 -4.76 -7.91
CA HIS A 214 10.50 -3.73 -7.21
C HIS A 214 11.24 -2.40 -7.12
N ASN A 215 11.84 -1.98 -8.24
CA ASN A 215 12.51 -0.70 -8.36
C ASN A 215 11.56 0.43 -8.78
N ASP A 216 10.26 0.23 -8.61
CA ASP A 216 9.19 1.19 -8.95
C ASP A 216 8.11 1.33 -7.87
N HIS A 217 8.10 0.45 -6.87
CA HIS A 217 7.24 0.50 -5.69
C HIS A 217 7.81 -0.35 -4.53
N MET A 218 7.16 -0.30 -3.37
CA MET A 218 7.33 -1.24 -2.27
C MET A 218 6.13 -2.19 -2.22
N HIS A 219 6.38 -3.49 -2.32
CA HIS A 219 5.37 -4.51 -2.07
C HIS A 219 5.46 -4.91 -0.60
N VAL A 220 4.45 -4.55 0.18
CA VAL A 220 4.39 -4.87 1.62
C VAL A 220 3.55 -6.12 1.84
N ARG A 221 4.04 -7.02 2.70
CA ARG A 221 3.32 -8.20 3.16
C ARG A 221 3.23 -8.21 4.67
N ILE A 222 2.04 -8.50 5.20
CA ILE A 222 1.85 -8.77 6.63
C ILE A 222 1.89 -10.27 6.92
N TYR A 223 2.27 -10.63 8.15
CA TYR A 223 2.10 -11.99 8.67
C TYR A 223 0.62 -12.39 8.68
N CYS A 224 0.36 -13.68 8.83
CA CYS A 224 -0.98 -14.16 9.10
C CYS A 224 -1.57 -13.47 10.34
N PRO A 225 -2.77 -12.89 10.23
CA PRO A 225 -3.56 -12.55 11.40
C PRO A 225 -3.64 -13.74 12.35
N VAL A 226 -3.57 -13.49 13.65
CA VAL A 226 -3.45 -14.56 14.66
C VAL A 226 -4.63 -15.54 14.55
N GLU A 227 -5.83 -14.98 14.38
CA GLU A 227 -7.08 -15.73 14.27
C GLU A 227 -7.17 -16.54 12.96
N ASP A 228 -6.53 -16.06 11.88
CA ASP A 228 -6.54 -16.73 10.57
C ASP A 228 -5.65 -17.98 10.51
N ARG A 229 -4.70 -18.12 11.42
CA ARG A 229 -3.78 -19.28 11.45
C ARG A 229 -4.56 -20.58 11.64
N GLN A 230 -5.61 -20.57 12.46
CA GLN A 230 -6.45 -21.75 12.69
C GLN A 230 -7.24 -22.17 11.45
N PHE A 231 -7.53 -21.22 10.56
CA PHE A 231 -8.23 -21.45 9.30
C PHE A 231 -7.28 -21.84 8.17
N GLY A 232 -5.98 -21.96 8.43
CA GLY A 232 -5.00 -22.42 7.45
C GLY A 232 -4.25 -21.29 6.73
N CYS A 233 -4.18 -20.09 7.31
CA CYS A 233 -3.22 -19.08 6.87
C CYS A 233 -1.78 -19.59 7.04
N VAL A 234 -0.93 -19.34 6.03
CA VAL A 234 0.46 -19.82 6.02
C VAL A 234 1.44 -18.68 5.77
N ASP A 235 2.34 -18.47 6.71
CA ASP A 235 3.50 -17.58 6.57
C ASP A 235 4.69 -18.25 5.88
N ILE A 236 5.53 -17.44 5.23
CA ILE A 236 6.71 -17.91 4.51
C ILE A 236 7.92 -17.08 4.96
N GLY A 237 8.48 -17.42 6.12
CA GLY A 237 9.71 -16.81 6.65
C GLY A 237 9.63 -15.30 6.93
N PRO A 238 10.76 -14.68 7.29
CA PRO A 238 11.45 -15.08 8.52
C PRO A 238 10.43 -15.11 9.67
N LEU A 239 10.40 -16.16 10.50
CA LEU A 239 9.46 -16.20 11.64
C LEU A 239 10.04 -15.50 12.88
N GLU A 240 11.32 -15.14 12.84
CA GLU A 240 12.03 -14.47 13.92
C GLU A 240 11.46 -13.07 14.19
N LEU A 241 11.15 -12.30 13.14
CA LEU A 241 10.51 -10.99 13.30
C LEU A 241 9.12 -11.11 13.93
N LEU A 242 8.38 -12.17 13.58
CA LEU A 242 7.08 -12.45 14.19
C LEU A 242 7.24 -12.78 15.68
N ALA A 243 8.16 -13.68 16.02
CA ALA A 243 8.45 -14.05 17.39
C ALA A 243 8.91 -12.85 18.24
N GLU A 244 9.76 -11.97 17.68
CA GLU A 244 10.17 -10.71 18.33
C GLU A 244 8.95 -9.84 18.68
N ARG A 245 8.02 -9.65 17.74
CA ARG A 245 6.82 -8.82 17.97
C ARG A 245 5.84 -9.45 18.95
N GLU A 246 5.63 -10.76 18.86
CA GLU A 246 4.76 -11.50 19.79
C GLU A 246 5.31 -11.45 21.23
N ALA A 247 6.63 -11.57 21.40
CA ALA A 247 7.27 -11.46 22.71
C ALA A 247 7.12 -10.04 23.31
N GLU A 248 7.29 -8.99 22.50
CA GLU A 248 7.05 -7.60 22.95
C GLU A 248 5.62 -7.39 23.41
N ALA A 249 4.64 -7.88 22.65
CA ALA A 249 3.22 -7.78 23.03
C ALA A 249 2.94 -8.49 24.35
N GLN A 250 3.50 -9.70 24.55
CA GLN A 250 3.36 -10.45 25.80
C GLN A 250 3.97 -9.72 27.00
N GLN A 251 5.13 -9.08 26.81
CA GLN A 251 5.77 -8.28 27.87
C GLN A 251 4.91 -7.07 28.26
N ILE A 252 4.30 -6.40 27.28
CA ILE A 252 3.37 -5.28 27.54
C ILE A 252 2.15 -5.77 28.32
N VAL A 253 1.53 -6.87 27.89
CA VAL A 253 0.37 -7.46 28.60
C VAL A 253 0.74 -7.84 30.03
N ALA A 254 1.90 -8.48 30.24
CA ALA A 254 2.37 -8.84 31.56
C ALA A 254 2.63 -7.61 32.45
N ALA A 255 3.22 -6.55 31.88
CA ALA A 255 3.45 -5.30 32.60
C ALA A 255 2.13 -4.60 32.99
N ILE A 256 1.14 -4.59 32.10
CA ILE A 256 -0.20 -4.08 32.40
C ILE A 256 -0.83 -4.89 33.53
N ALA A 257 -0.82 -6.22 33.44
CA ALA A 257 -1.38 -7.09 34.47
C ALA A 257 -0.73 -6.87 35.84
N GLN A 258 0.57 -6.63 35.90
CA GLN A 258 1.29 -6.32 37.14
C GLN A 258 0.98 -4.92 37.70
N SER A 259 0.51 -4.00 36.86
CA SER A 259 0.17 -2.63 37.24
C SER A 259 -1.29 -2.45 37.68
N LEU A 260 -2.14 -3.45 37.45
CA LEU A 260 -3.54 -3.43 37.87
C LEU A 260 -3.64 -3.73 39.39
N PRO A 261 -4.48 -3.01 40.14
CA PRO A 261 -4.73 -3.34 41.55
C PRO A 261 -5.34 -4.74 41.68
N PRO A 262 -5.08 -5.46 42.79
CA PRO A 262 -5.53 -6.85 42.97
C PRO A 262 -7.05 -7.01 42.85
N ASP A 263 -7.82 -5.99 43.23
CA ASP A 263 -9.29 -5.99 43.16
C ASP A 263 -9.85 -5.84 41.72
N ALA A 264 -9.00 -5.57 40.72
CA ALA A 264 -9.39 -5.51 39.31
C ALA A 264 -9.29 -6.87 38.59
N VAL A 265 -8.67 -7.88 39.23
CA VAL A 265 -8.45 -9.20 38.63
C VAL A 265 -9.45 -10.24 39.17
N ASP A 266 -10.05 -9.99 40.33
CA ASP A 266 -11.08 -10.82 40.97
C ASP A 266 -12.51 -10.32 40.70
N GLY A 267 -12.87 -10.18 39.43
CA GLY A 267 -14.28 -10.10 39.05
C GLY A 267 -14.92 -11.48 39.23
N ASP A 268 -15.72 -11.65 40.28
CA ASP A 268 -16.48 -12.86 40.62
C ASP A 268 -17.10 -13.54 39.38
N PRO A 269 -16.74 -14.79 39.04
CA PRO A 269 -17.40 -15.51 37.98
C PRO A 269 -18.75 -15.93 38.52
N LEU A 270 -19.79 -15.15 38.17
CA LEU A 270 -21.24 -15.31 38.43
C LEU A 270 -21.85 -14.05 39.05
N THR A 271 -21.68 -12.90 38.39
CA THR A 271 -22.81 -11.96 38.31
C THR A 271 -23.26 -11.91 36.86
N GLU A 272 -24.49 -12.38 36.67
CA GLU A 272 -25.30 -12.27 35.47
C GLU A 272 -25.33 -10.79 35.06
N THR A 273 -24.36 -10.40 34.22
CA THR A 273 -24.45 -9.16 33.48
C THR A 273 -25.63 -9.35 32.55
N GLN A 274 -26.70 -8.61 32.82
CA GLN A 274 -27.82 -8.46 31.90
C GLN A 274 -27.25 -8.31 30.49
N PRO A 275 -27.80 -9.02 29.48
CA PRO A 275 -27.23 -9.02 28.16
C PRO A 275 -27.07 -7.57 27.70
N ALA A 276 -25.82 -7.18 27.47
CA ALA A 276 -25.52 -5.96 26.76
C ALA A 276 -26.36 -6.00 25.48
N GLN A 277 -27.23 -5.01 25.34
CA GLN A 277 -28.01 -4.79 24.13
C GLN A 277 -27.07 -4.92 22.95
N SER A 278 -27.47 -5.78 22.00
CA SER A 278 -26.65 -6.12 20.85
C SER A 278 -26.12 -4.86 20.16
N ALA A 279 -24.96 -4.95 19.51
CA ALA A 279 -24.39 -3.86 18.72
C ALA A 279 -25.33 -3.33 17.60
N ALA A 280 -26.48 -3.95 17.36
CA ALA A 280 -27.55 -3.45 16.51
C ALA A 280 -28.34 -2.28 17.13
N ASP A 281 -28.44 -2.18 18.46
CA ASP A 281 -29.25 -1.13 19.13
C ASP A 281 -28.53 0.22 19.21
N VAL A 282 -27.18 0.23 19.20
CA VAL A 282 -26.38 1.46 19.18
C VAL A 282 -26.50 2.19 17.83
N TRP A 283 -26.86 1.48 16.76
CA TRP A 283 -27.06 2.07 15.43
C TRP A 283 -28.50 2.55 15.19
N ALA A 284 -29.47 2.20 16.04
CA ALA A 284 -30.88 2.56 15.88
C ALA A 284 -31.26 3.95 16.47
N ALA A 285 -30.35 4.60 17.20
CA ALA A 285 -30.65 5.85 17.91
C ALA A 285 -30.29 7.14 17.13
N THR A 286 -29.81 7.05 15.88
CA THR A 286 -29.62 8.24 15.04
C THR A 286 -30.76 8.34 14.03
N PRO A 287 -31.74 9.25 14.21
CA PRO A 287 -32.75 9.46 13.17
C PRO A 287 -32.08 9.96 11.89
N PRO A 288 -32.51 9.50 10.70
CA PRO A 288 -32.00 9.99 9.43
C PRO A 288 -32.21 11.50 9.37
N GLN A 289 -31.13 12.24 9.10
CA GLN A 289 -31.23 13.66 8.79
C GLN A 289 -32.11 13.82 7.55
N PRO A 290 -33.08 14.76 7.54
CA PRO A 290 -33.84 15.03 6.33
C PRO A 290 -32.89 15.48 5.20
N PRO A 291 -33.22 15.18 3.93
CA PRO A 291 -32.42 15.61 2.81
C PRO A 291 -32.26 17.13 2.86
N VAL A 292 -31.01 17.59 2.78
CA VAL A 292 -30.68 19.01 2.65
C VAL A 292 -31.27 19.47 1.32
N GLU A 293 -32.31 20.30 1.36
CA GLU A 293 -32.80 21.01 0.19
C GLU A 293 -31.66 21.87 -0.38
N LEU A 294 -31.28 21.60 -1.62
CA LEU A 294 -30.33 22.40 -2.37
C LEU A 294 -31.02 23.73 -2.69
N SER A 295 -30.77 24.77 -1.90
CA SER A 295 -31.19 26.13 -2.22
C SER A 295 -30.58 26.53 -3.57
N THR A 296 -31.44 26.80 -4.54
CA THR A 296 -31.11 27.40 -5.82
C THR A 296 -31.03 28.92 -5.65
N GLU A 297 -29.98 29.40 -4.98
CA GLU A 297 -29.56 30.80 -5.10
C GLU A 297 -28.06 30.85 -5.40
N ALA A 298 -27.75 31.21 -6.64
CA ALA A 298 -26.40 31.47 -7.09
C ALA A 298 -25.91 32.79 -6.47
N PRO A 299 -24.76 32.84 -5.79
CA PRO A 299 -24.15 34.10 -5.44
C PRO A 299 -23.60 34.76 -6.72
N SER A 300 -24.10 35.95 -7.01
CA SER A 300 -23.59 36.81 -8.08
C SER A 300 -22.18 37.27 -7.70
N LEU A 301 -21.16 36.64 -8.30
CA LEU A 301 -19.78 37.12 -8.20
C LEU A 301 -19.57 38.24 -9.22
N THR A 302 -19.57 39.48 -8.73
CA THR A 302 -19.10 40.65 -9.48
C THR A 302 -17.60 40.50 -9.73
N LEU A 303 -17.23 40.28 -11.00
CA LEU A 303 -15.84 40.28 -11.46
C LEU A 303 -15.25 41.68 -11.33
N ALA A 304 -14.21 41.84 -10.51
CA ALA A 304 -13.32 42.99 -10.57
C ALA A 304 -12.45 42.91 -11.84
N PRO A 305 -12.20 44.02 -12.56
CA PRO A 305 -11.37 44.00 -13.76
C PRO A 305 -9.89 43.80 -13.43
N PRO A 306 -9.09 43.21 -14.33
CA PRO A 306 -7.67 43.02 -14.11
C PRO A 306 -6.92 44.34 -14.18
N ALA A 307 -5.96 44.52 -13.26
CA ALA A 307 -5.03 45.63 -13.27
C ALA A 307 -4.07 45.50 -14.48
N GLU A 308 -3.99 46.56 -15.28
CA GLU A 308 -2.99 46.74 -16.33
C GLU A 308 -1.58 46.78 -15.73
N SER A 309 -0.70 45.90 -16.21
CA SER A 309 0.75 46.02 -16.00
C SER A 309 1.35 46.55 -17.29
N THR A 310 1.81 47.80 -17.22
CA THR A 310 2.46 48.57 -18.27
C THR A 310 3.83 47.99 -18.62
N LEU A 311 3.98 47.60 -19.90
CA LEU A 311 5.26 47.36 -20.56
C LEU A 311 6.00 48.69 -20.82
N ALA A 312 7.32 48.70 -20.60
CA ALA A 312 8.25 49.74 -21.03
C ALA A 312 9.64 49.08 -21.30
N PRO A 313 10.52 49.65 -22.14
CA PRO A 313 10.86 49.03 -23.42
C PRO A 313 12.29 48.47 -23.53
N THR A 314 12.44 47.64 -24.56
CA THR A 314 13.67 47.14 -25.19
C THR A 314 14.73 48.20 -25.45
N VAL A 315 15.99 47.87 -25.11
CA VAL A 315 17.20 48.52 -25.63
C VAL A 315 18.03 47.47 -26.35
N SER A 316 18.53 47.84 -27.54
CA SER A 316 19.17 46.97 -28.53
C SER A 316 20.68 47.19 -28.61
N ALA A 317 21.43 46.08 -28.76
CA ALA A 317 22.73 45.90 -29.43
C ALA A 317 24.00 46.58 -28.83
N PRO A 318 25.26 46.14 -29.15
CA PRO A 318 25.68 45.33 -30.31
C PRO A 318 26.70 44.18 -30.07
N ALA A 319 26.91 43.38 -31.12
CA ALA A 319 28.01 42.43 -31.30
C ALA A 319 29.31 43.12 -31.77
N PRO A 320 30.48 42.53 -31.50
CA PRO A 320 31.40 42.04 -32.55
C PRO A 320 32.16 40.76 -32.09
N SER A 321 33.00 40.03 -32.82
CA SER A 321 33.40 39.83 -34.23
C SER A 321 34.15 38.49 -34.27
N ALA A 322 34.28 37.90 -35.45
CA ALA A 322 35.06 36.69 -35.73
C ALA A 322 36.57 36.82 -35.42
N ALA A 323 37.21 35.69 -35.06
CA ALA A 323 38.60 35.41 -35.43
C ALA A 323 38.89 33.89 -35.41
N THR A 324 39.54 33.49 -36.49
CA THR A 324 40.11 32.21 -36.97
C THR A 324 41.26 31.61 -36.17
N SER A 325 41.38 30.27 -36.18
CA SER A 325 42.58 29.46 -36.56
C SER A 325 42.33 27.96 -36.20
N ALA A 326 42.28 27.02 -37.15
CA ALA A 326 43.40 26.18 -37.66
C ALA A 326 44.15 25.42 -36.52
N ALA A 327 44.47 24.12 -36.55
CA ALA A 327 44.67 23.17 -37.64
C ALA A 327 44.65 21.68 -37.18
N ALA A 328 44.39 20.80 -38.16
CA ALA A 328 44.99 19.48 -38.49
C ALA A 328 45.65 18.60 -37.40
N SER A 329 45.37 17.30 -37.27
CA SER A 329 45.82 16.18 -38.16
C SER A 329 45.20 14.86 -37.61
N ALA A 330 44.55 13.99 -38.39
CA ALA A 330 45.00 13.04 -39.43
C ALA A 330 45.74 11.79 -38.87
N GLY A 331 45.23 10.60 -39.22
CA GLY A 331 45.80 9.27 -38.91
C GLY A 331 44.73 8.24 -38.48
N THR A 332 43.79 7.76 -39.32
CA THR A 332 43.92 6.77 -40.43
C THR A 332 43.84 5.29 -40.00
N LEU A 333 42.69 4.69 -40.32
CA LEU A 333 42.37 3.36 -40.90
C LEU A 333 42.90 2.03 -40.34
N GLY A 334 41.96 1.08 -40.27
CA GLY A 334 42.13 -0.38 -40.25
C GLY A 334 40.95 -1.06 -39.56
N SER A 335 39.73 -1.08 -40.12
CA SER A 335 39.16 -2.08 -41.04
C SER A 335 39.33 -3.55 -40.61
N PHE A 336 38.25 -4.22 -40.18
CA PHE A 336 37.48 -5.21 -40.98
C PHE A 336 36.58 -6.11 -40.11
N ASN A 337 35.32 -6.26 -40.55
CA ASN A 337 34.39 -7.41 -40.45
C ASN A 337 34.04 -8.00 -39.07
N SER A 338 32.80 -8.38 -38.74
CA SER A 338 31.69 -8.93 -39.54
C SER A 338 30.35 -8.70 -38.80
N LEU A 339 29.28 -8.27 -39.46
CA LEU A 339 28.10 -9.08 -39.90
C LEU A 339 27.49 -9.91 -38.74
N PHE A 340 26.26 -9.70 -38.28
CA PHE A 340 25.01 -9.83 -39.03
C PHE A 340 23.83 -9.08 -38.37
N ARG A 341 22.94 -8.57 -39.24
CA ARG A 341 21.57 -8.11 -38.98
C ARG A 341 20.70 -9.20 -38.34
N ALA A 342 19.79 -8.81 -37.44
CA ALA A 342 18.34 -8.97 -37.63
C ALA A 342 17.53 -8.30 -36.49
N ARG A 343 16.59 -7.43 -36.85
CA ARG A 343 15.33 -7.10 -36.13
C ARG A 343 14.19 -7.81 -36.90
N PRO A 344 12.90 -7.75 -36.48
CA PRO A 344 12.25 -7.98 -35.19
C PRO A 344 11.10 -9.02 -35.31
N ASP A 345 10.32 -9.21 -34.23
CA ASP A 345 8.95 -9.75 -34.15
C ASP A 345 8.68 -11.25 -34.36
N ARG A 346 8.34 -11.96 -33.27
CA ARG A 346 7.07 -12.71 -33.12
C ARG A 346 6.91 -13.27 -31.70
N ILE A 347 5.90 -12.78 -31.02
CA ILE A 347 5.31 -13.39 -29.82
C ILE A 347 4.57 -14.64 -30.29
N ASP A 348 4.98 -15.81 -29.79
CA ASP A 348 4.23 -17.05 -29.91
C ASP A 348 3.47 -17.30 -28.60
N LEU A 349 2.14 -17.17 -28.66
CA LEU A 349 1.21 -17.58 -27.63
C LEU A 349 0.58 -18.90 -28.08
N ARG A 350 1.11 -20.04 -27.64
CA ARG A 350 0.44 -21.35 -27.56
C ARG A 350 1.36 -22.39 -26.92
N SER A 351 1.01 -22.82 -25.71
CA SER A 351 1.06 -24.23 -25.23
C SER A 351 1.31 -24.31 -23.72
N TRP A 352 0.26 -24.15 -22.92
CA TRP A 352 0.23 -24.74 -21.57
C TRP A 352 -1.14 -25.41 -21.39
N ARG A 353 -1.09 -26.74 -21.39
CA ARG A 353 -2.06 -27.63 -20.75
C ARG A 353 -1.64 -27.80 -19.30
#